data_AF-A0A1D6GNR2-F1
#
_entry.id   AF-A0A1D6GNR2-F1
#
_cell.length_a   1.000
_cell.length_b   1.000
_cell.length_c   1.000
_cell.angle_alpha   90.00
_cell.angle_beta   90.00
_cell.angle_gamma   90.00
#
_symmetry.space_group_name_H-M   'P 1'
#
loop_
_entity.id
_entity.type
_entity.pdbx_description
1 polymer ?
#
loop_
_entity_poly.entity_id
_entity_poly.type
_entity_poly.pdbx_seq_one_letter_code
_entity_poly.pdbx_strand_id
1 'polypeptide(L)'
;MQHFGLMLSSMDQHARNPRSNLVNHRMGTPKMPAQVVRRKKPDVSVVLSTAPEDAPIHWQQTLLYLFGPIELNKDQIIEGSVIISQSQQHARFLNICLEYFTGDQWYVKESVMR
;
A
#
# COMPACT_ATOMS: atom_id res chain seq x y z
N MET A 1 20.86 2.85 -24.33
CA MET A 1 21.02 1.44 -23.87
C MET A 1 21.13 1.51 -22.36
N GLN A 2 20.26 0.97 -21.51
CA GLN A 2 19.28 -0.11 -21.67
C GLN A 2 18.01 0.26 -20.87
N HIS A 3 16.85 0.02 -21.47
CA HIS A 3 15.53 0.11 -20.85
C HIS A 3 15.23 -1.28 -20.26
N PHE A 4 14.91 -1.38 -18.97
CA PHE A 4 14.36 -2.61 -18.39
C PHE A 4 12.85 -2.45 -18.23
N GLY A 5 12.10 -3.03 -19.17
CA GLY A 5 10.66 -3.21 -19.07
C GLY A 5 10.34 -4.53 -18.39
N LEU A 6 9.50 -4.48 -17.35
CA LEU A 6 8.86 -5.67 -16.79
C LEU A 6 7.51 -5.83 -17.48
N MET A 7 7.45 -6.77 -18.43
CA MET A 7 6.21 -7.23 -19.06
C MET A 7 5.48 -8.18 -18.10
N LEU A 8 4.38 -7.71 -17.51
CA LEU A 8 3.40 -8.60 -16.88
C LEU A 8 2.48 -9.15 -17.99
N SER A 9 2.43 -10.48 -18.09
CA SER A 9 1.71 -11.25 -19.10
C SER A 9 0.19 -11.12 -18.97
N SER A 10 -0.47 -10.69 -20.05
CA SER A 10 -1.94 -10.75 -20.19
C SER A 10 -2.37 -12.17 -20.54
N MET A 11 -3.12 -12.83 -19.64
CA MET A 11 -3.80 -14.10 -19.90
C MET A 11 -5.26 -13.82 -20.24
N ASP A 12 -5.55 -13.59 -21.52
CA ASP A 12 -6.92 -13.60 -22.06
C ASP A 12 -7.24 -15.00 -22.60
N GLN A 13 -7.99 -15.79 -21.81
CA GLN A 13 -8.61 -17.03 -22.29
C GLN A 13 -10.07 -16.76 -22.65
N HIS A 14 -10.33 -16.45 -23.92
CA HIS A 14 -11.67 -16.51 -24.49
C HIS A 14 -12.06 -17.97 -24.78
N ALA A 15 -12.78 -18.59 -23.85
CA ALA A 15 -13.52 -19.82 -24.13
C ALA A 15 -14.76 -19.50 -25.00
N ARG A 16 -14.71 -19.92 -26.27
CA ARG A 16 -15.87 -19.93 -27.18
C ARG A 16 -16.77 -21.11 -26.82
N ASN A 17 -18.06 -20.87 -26.61
CA ASN A 17 -19.08 -21.92 -26.55
C ASN A 17 -20.08 -21.72 -27.71
N PRO A 18 -20.32 -22.72 -28.59
CA PRO A 18 -21.22 -22.57 -29.72
C PRO A 18 -22.65 -23.04 -29.39
N ARG A 19 -23.62 -22.50 -30.15
CA ARG A 19 -25.04 -22.91 -30.34
C ARG A 19 -26.09 -22.27 -29.42
N SER A 20 -26.85 -21.33 -29.98
CA SER A 20 -28.22 -21.60 -30.47
C SER A 20 -28.78 -20.35 -31.20
N ASN A 21 -29.07 -20.49 -32.49
CA ASN A 21 -29.79 -19.48 -33.26
C ASN A 21 -31.28 -19.82 -33.19
N LEU A 22 -32.06 -19.02 -32.46
CA LEU A 22 -33.52 -18.97 -32.60
C LEU A 22 -33.88 -17.62 -33.21
N VAL A 23 -34.07 -17.61 -34.54
CA VAL A 23 -34.66 -16.47 -35.25
C VAL A 23 -36.17 -16.53 -35.00
N ASN A 24 -36.75 -15.43 -34.52
CA ASN A 24 -38.12 -15.04 -34.83
C ASN A 24 -38.28 -13.53 -34.64
N HIS A 25 -38.42 -12.81 -35.76
CA HIS A 25 -38.81 -11.41 -35.79
C HIS A 25 -40.32 -11.27 -35.58
N ARG A 26 -40.73 -10.50 -34.55
CA ARG A 26 -42.03 -9.82 -34.50
C ARG A 26 -41.85 -8.45 -33.86
N MET A 27 -42.23 -7.40 -34.60
CA MET A 27 -42.22 -6.01 -34.15
C MET A 27 -43.30 -5.74 -33.10
N GLY A 28 -42.95 -5.00 -32.04
CA GLY A 28 -43.87 -4.42 -31.08
C GLY A 28 -43.21 -3.40 -30.14
N THR A 29 -43.42 -2.11 -30.43
CA THR A 29 -43.34 -0.90 -29.58
C THR A 29 -42.13 -0.64 -28.66
N PRO A 30 -41.54 0.58 -28.65
CA PRO A 30 -40.40 0.89 -27.80
C PRO A 30 -40.83 1.06 -26.33
N LYS A 31 -40.56 0.06 -25.49
CA LYS A 31 -40.50 0.28 -24.04
C LYS A 31 -39.12 0.82 -23.71
N MET A 32 -39.08 2.04 -23.17
CA MET A 32 -37.84 2.64 -22.65
C MET A 32 -37.12 1.63 -21.75
N PRO A 33 -35.80 1.45 -21.87
CA PRO A 33 -35.09 0.63 -20.91
C PRO A 33 -35.21 1.32 -19.56
N ALA A 34 -35.93 0.69 -18.63
CA ALA A 34 -35.82 1.00 -17.22
C ALA A 34 -34.32 0.93 -16.89
N GLN A 35 -33.73 2.09 -16.60
CA GLN A 35 -32.34 2.15 -16.20
C GLN A 35 -32.20 1.24 -14.98
N VAL A 36 -31.60 0.07 -15.18
CA VAL A 36 -31.12 -0.76 -14.09
C VAL A 36 -30.05 0.07 -13.42
N VAL A 37 -30.45 0.87 -12.44
CA VAL A 37 -29.54 1.59 -11.56
C VAL A 37 -28.79 0.49 -10.80
N ARG A 38 -27.65 0.07 -11.37
CA ARG A 38 -26.68 -0.75 -10.67
C ARG A 38 -26.24 0.09 -9.48
N ARG A 39 -26.79 -0.22 -8.30
CA ARG A 39 -26.32 0.32 -7.03
C ARG A 39 -24.83 0.00 -6.96
N LYS A 40 -23.97 0.99 -7.19
CA LYS A 40 -22.54 0.88 -6.92
C LYS A 40 -22.45 0.55 -5.43
N LYS A 41 -21.88 -0.62 -5.10
CA LYS A 41 -21.51 -0.92 -3.71
C LYS A 41 -20.61 0.24 -3.25
N PRO A 42 -20.83 0.80 -2.05
CA PRO A 42 -19.89 1.77 -1.52
C PRO A 42 -18.51 1.11 -1.51
N ASP A 43 -17.56 1.78 -2.13
CA ASP A 43 -16.17 1.35 -2.17
C ASP A 43 -15.56 1.60 -0.79
N VAL A 44 -15.86 0.70 0.15
CA VAL A 44 -15.31 0.76 1.50
C VAL A 44 -13.94 0.10 1.44
N SER A 45 -12.90 0.93 1.52
CA SER A 45 -11.52 0.44 1.63
C SER A 45 -11.37 -0.41 2.89
N VAL A 46 -10.78 -1.60 2.75
CA VAL A 46 -10.42 -2.44 3.90
C VAL A 46 -9.06 -1.96 4.42
N VAL A 47 -9.02 -1.55 5.69
CA VAL A 47 -7.81 -1.09 6.36
C VAL A 47 -7.44 -2.10 7.45
N LEU A 48 -6.16 -2.51 7.47
CA LEU A 48 -5.57 -3.27 8.55
C LEU A 48 -4.52 -2.39 9.24
N SER A 49 -4.62 -2.25 10.55
CA SER A 49 -3.77 -1.37 11.34
C SER A 49 -2.96 -2.16 12.37
N THR A 50 -1.74 -1.68 12.62
CA THR A 50 -0.86 -2.10 13.72
C THR A 50 -0.60 -0.94 14.68
N ALA A 51 -1.41 0.12 14.61
CA ALA A 51 -1.26 1.29 15.46
C ALA A 51 -1.41 0.90 16.94
N PRO A 52 -0.68 1.54 17.86
CA PRO A 52 -0.72 1.19 19.28
C PRO A 52 -2.09 1.40 19.94
N GLU A 53 -2.94 2.27 19.38
CA GLU A 53 -4.31 2.53 19.83
C GLU A 53 -5.34 1.49 19.37
N ASP A 54 -5.01 0.68 18.35
CA ASP A 54 -5.88 -0.35 17.81
C ASP A 54 -5.69 -1.71 18.53
N ALA A 55 -6.58 -2.67 18.28
CA ALA A 55 -6.47 -4.00 18.85
C ALA A 55 -5.13 -4.68 18.44
N PRO A 56 -4.37 -5.28 19.37
CA PRO A 56 -3.05 -5.81 19.07
C PRO A 56 -3.11 -7.02 18.14
N ILE A 57 -2.18 -7.05 17.18
CA ILE A 57 -1.95 -8.20 16.30
C ILE A 57 -0.49 -8.67 16.40
N HIS A 58 -0.21 -9.87 15.87
CA HIS A 58 1.08 -10.55 16.03
C HIS A 58 2.32 -9.75 15.56
N TRP A 59 2.16 -8.78 14.66
CA TRP A 59 3.25 -7.91 14.20
C TRP A 59 3.70 -6.89 15.26
N GLN A 60 2.83 -6.51 16.20
CA GLN A 60 3.12 -5.48 17.20
C GLN A 60 3.62 -4.17 16.55
N GLN A 61 4.56 -3.45 17.21
CA GLN A 61 5.20 -2.23 16.72
C GLN A 61 6.73 -2.41 16.64
N THR A 62 7.38 -1.60 15.80
CA THR A 62 8.85 -1.55 15.71
C THR A 62 9.38 -0.30 16.43
N LEU A 63 10.30 -0.48 17.38
CA LEU A 63 10.91 0.61 18.12
C LEU A 63 12.31 0.93 17.60
N LEU A 64 12.56 2.21 17.30
CA LEU A 64 13.88 2.74 17.00
C LEU A 64 14.38 3.56 18.20
N TYR A 65 15.15 2.92 19.09
CA TYR A 65 15.74 3.61 20.23
C TYR A 65 16.74 4.69 19.78
N LEU A 66 16.75 5.84 20.44
CA LEU A 66 17.78 6.87 20.23
C LEU A 66 19.07 6.50 20.98
N PHE A 67 20.16 7.26 20.79
CA PHE A 67 21.41 7.02 21.53
C PHE A 67 21.26 7.20 23.04
N GLY A 68 20.32 8.05 23.45
CA GLY A 68 19.90 8.27 24.82
C GLY A 68 18.59 9.06 24.84
N PRO A 69 18.00 9.26 26.03
CA PRO A 69 16.88 10.17 26.20
C PRO A 69 17.24 11.58 25.68
N ILE A 70 16.27 12.25 25.06
CA ILE A 70 16.38 13.64 24.63
C ILE A 70 15.33 14.44 25.39
N GLU A 71 15.76 15.52 26.02
CA GLU A 71 14.85 16.46 26.68
C GLU A 71 14.03 17.21 25.63
N LEU A 72 12.71 17.19 25.78
CA LEU A 72 11.79 17.84 24.87
C LEU A 72 10.91 18.82 25.63
N ASN A 73 10.70 19.99 25.04
CA ASN A 73 9.71 20.94 25.49
C ASN A 73 8.36 20.68 24.81
N LYS A 74 7.29 21.15 25.43
CA LYS A 74 5.95 21.10 24.82
C LYS A 74 5.98 21.84 23.48
N ASP A 75 5.32 21.26 22.47
CA ASP A 75 5.21 21.81 21.11
C ASP A 75 6.55 21.93 20.36
N GLN A 76 7.64 21.35 20.89
CA GLN A 76 8.92 21.25 20.21
C GLN A 76 8.81 20.37 18.97
N ILE A 77 9.28 20.88 17.84
CA ILE A 77 9.27 20.16 16.58
C ILE A 77 10.44 19.17 16.56
N ILE A 78 10.14 17.95 16.13
CA ILE A 78 11.13 16.97 15.69
C ILE A 78 10.85 16.75 14.21
N GLU A 79 11.81 17.09 13.37
CA GLU A 79 11.73 16.90 11.92
C GLU A 79 12.90 16.06 11.45
N GLY A 80 12.75 15.39 10.31
CA GLY A 80 13.79 14.46 9.88
C GLY A 80 13.37 13.56 8.73
N SER A 81 14.20 12.56 8.47
CA SER A 81 13.96 11.55 7.46
C SER A 81 14.34 10.16 7.97
N VAL A 82 13.70 9.15 7.38
CA VAL A 82 14.07 7.75 7.58
C VAL A 82 14.34 7.13 6.22
N ILE A 83 15.54 6.59 6.04
CA ILE A 83 15.92 5.84 4.85
C ILE A 83 15.99 4.36 5.22
N ILE A 84 15.18 3.54 4.56
CA ILE A 84 15.18 2.09 4.72
C ILE A 84 15.71 1.47 3.43
N SER A 85 16.72 0.61 3.54
CA SER A 85 17.31 -0.08 2.39
C SER A 85 17.58 -1.54 2.71
N GLN A 86 17.55 -2.39 1.68
CA GLN A 86 17.94 -3.79 1.82
C GLN A 86 19.47 -3.89 1.99
N SER A 87 19.92 -4.72 2.93
CA SER A 87 21.35 -4.95 3.11
C SER A 87 21.95 -5.73 1.94
N GLN A 88 23.07 -5.24 1.41
CA GLN A 88 23.83 -5.89 0.33
C GLN A 88 24.57 -7.15 0.82
N GLN A 89 24.89 -7.22 2.11
CA GLN A 89 25.55 -8.39 2.71
C GLN A 89 24.55 -9.50 3.05
N HIS A 90 23.34 -9.12 3.47
CA HIS A 90 22.29 -10.05 3.87
C HIS A 90 20.93 -9.57 3.35
N ALA A 91 20.44 -10.16 2.26
CA ALA A 91 19.20 -9.74 1.60
C ALA A 91 17.93 -9.76 2.48
N ARG A 92 17.97 -10.44 3.63
CA ARG A 92 16.86 -10.47 4.60
C ARG A 92 16.95 -9.36 5.65
N PHE A 93 18.06 -8.63 5.73
CA PHE A 93 18.25 -7.57 6.70
C PHE A 93 17.86 -6.22 6.09
N LEU A 94 17.28 -5.36 6.92
CA LEU A 94 17.00 -3.97 6.57
C LEU A 94 17.99 -3.05 7.27
N ASN A 95 18.68 -2.22 6.50
CA ASN A 95 19.44 -1.09 7.01
C ASN A 95 18.49 0.10 7.15
N ILE A 96 18.54 0.76 8.30
CA ILE A 96 17.69 1.90 8.64
C ILE A 96 18.62 3.05 9.04
N CYS A 97 18.57 4.16 8.31
CA CYS A 97 19.18 5.42 8.70
C CYS A 97 18.08 6.38 9.17
N LEU A 98 18.17 6.82 10.42
CA LEU A 98 17.29 7.83 11.00
C LEU A 98 18.09 9.12 11.15
N GLU A 99 17.66 10.16 10.44
CA GLU A 99 18.19 11.53 10.57
C GLU A 99 17.10 12.41 11.14
N TYR A 100 17.39 13.16 12.20
CA TYR A 100 16.41 14.07 12.78
C TYR A 100 17.06 15.29 13.41
N PHE A 101 16.31 16.38 13.41
CA PHE A 101 16.65 17.66 13.97
C PHE A 101 15.65 18.01 15.07
N THR A 102 16.19 18.38 16.24
CA THR A 102 15.39 18.92 17.33
C THR A 102 16.30 19.68 18.31
N GLY A 103 15.76 20.69 19.00
CA GLY A 103 16.54 21.45 19.99
C GLY A 103 17.82 22.06 19.42
N ASP A 104 17.77 22.56 18.19
CA ASP A 104 18.91 23.14 17.45
C ASP A 104 20.07 22.17 17.16
N GLN A 105 19.82 20.86 17.22
CA GLN A 105 20.82 19.82 16.98
C GLN A 105 20.36 18.76 15.99
N TRP A 106 21.29 18.33 15.13
CA TRP A 106 21.11 17.20 14.22
C TRP A 106 21.64 15.90 14.83
N TYR A 107 20.92 14.82 14.61
CA TYR A 107 21.28 13.47 15.03
C TYR A 107 21.15 12.51 13.85
N VAL A 108 22.10 11.59 13.74
CA VAL A 108 22.08 10.52 12.73
C VAL A 108 22.31 9.19 13.42
N LYS A 109 21.39 8.24 13.24
CA LYS A 109 21.49 6.88 13.81
C LYS A 109 21.30 5.83 12.72
N GLU A 110 22.31 5.00 12.56
CA GLU A 110 22.23 3.79 11.74
C GLU A 110 21.80 2.60 12.61
N SER A 111 20.93 1.75 12.07
CA SER A 111 20.45 0.53 12.72
C SER A 111 20.22 -0.56 11.69
N VAL A 112 20.35 -1.82 12.10
CA VAL A 112 20.10 -2.98 11.24
C VAL A 112 19.02 -3.84 11.88
N MET A 113 17.93 -4.07 11.16
CA MET A 113 16.94 -5.08 11.51
C MET A 113 17.38 -6.40 10.87
N ARG A 114 17.61 -7.42 11.70
CA ARG A 114 18.18 -8.72 11.32
C ARG A 114 17.15 -9.83 11.37
#